data_AF-A0A0K8VED9-F1
#
_entry.id   AF-A0A0K8VED9-F1
#
_cell.length_a   1.000
_cell.length_b   1.000
_cell.length_c   1.000
_cell.angle_alpha   90.00
_cell.angle_beta   90.00
_cell.angle_gamma   90.00
#
_symmetry.space_group_name_H-M   'P 1'
#
loop_
_entity.id
_entity.type
_entity.pdbx_description
1 polymer ?
#
loop_
_entity_poly.entity_id
_entity_poly.type
_entity_poly.pdbx_seq_one_letter_code
_entity_poly.pdbx_strand_id
1 'polypeptide(L)'
;MATPNKKNMETGQAFDSNAMTLTRFVLQEQRKFKHATGDLSQLLNCIQTAIKAIASAVRKAGIAKLHGIAGDINVQGEEVKKLDVLSNELFINMLKSSYTTALLVSEENENAIEVELERQVCMCAKAKYICK
;
A
#
# COMPACT_ATOMS: atom_id res chain seq x y z
N MET A 1 42.66 -5.60 30.56
CA MET A 1 43.55 -4.43 30.49
C MET A 1 43.35 -3.75 29.14
N ALA A 2 43.09 -2.44 29.21
CA ALA A 2 42.96 -1.39 28.20
C ALA A 2 43.06 -1.69 26.67
N THR A 3 42.07 -1.17 25.95
CA THR A 3 42.12 -0.74 24.53
C THR A 3 43.21 0.31 24.28
N PRO A 4 43.66 0.48 23.01
CA PRO A 4 44.01 1.80 22.53
C PRO A 4 43.08 2.27 21.41
N ASN A 5 42.59 3.47 21.64
CA ASN A 5 41.71 4.30 20.84
C ASN A 5 42.51 4.92 19.67
N LYS A 6 42.02 4.84 18.43
CA LYS A 6 42.56 5.62 17.29
C LYS A 6 41.47 6.52 16.71
N LYS A 7 41.50 7.75 17.21
CA LYS A 7 41.25 9.05 16.56
C LYS A 7 40.42 9.06 15.27
N ASN A 8 39.26 9.70 15.40
CA ASN A 8 38.55 10.55 14.43
C ASN A 8 39.21 10.66 13.04
N MET A 9 38.57 10.02 12.07
CA MET A 9 38.71 10.38 10.66
C MET A 9 37.34 10.90 10.22
N GLU A 10 37.23 12.22 10.08
CA GLU A 10 36.09 12.87 9.44
C GLU A 10 35.95 12.28 8.04
N THR A 11 34.94 11.43 7.87
CA THR A 11 34.50 10.98 6.55
C THR A 11 33.20 11.69 6.30
N GLY A 12 33.21 12.59 5.32
CA GLY A 12 31.99 13.22 4.82
C GLY A 12 30.93 12.14 4.65
N GLN A 13 29.73 12.40 5.18
CA GLN A 13 28.64 11.45 5.35
C GLN A 13 28.53 10.56 4.10
N ALA A 14 29.04 9.33 4.19
CA ALA A 14 29.04 8.42 3.07
C ALA A 14 27.58 8.20 2.67
N PHE A 15 27.24 8.46 1.40
CA PHE A 15 25.92 8.15 0.89
C PHE A 15 25.70 6.64 1.06
N ASP A 16 24.84 6.27 2.01
CA ASP A 16 24.43 4.89 2.18
C ASP A 16 23.54 4.51 0.98
N SER A 17 24.17 3.91 -0.02
CA SER A 17 23.51 3.38 -1.21
C SER A 17 22.73 2.10 -0.92
N ASN A 18 22.89 1.51 0.27
CA ASN A 18 22.27 0.25 0.66
C ASN A 18 20.97 0.50 1.46
N ALA A 19 20.01 1.18 0.86
CA ALA A 19 18.73 1.45 1.50
C ALA A 19 17.93 0.17 1.76
N MET A 20 17.40 0.03 2.98
CA MET A 20 16.45 -1.02 3.33
C MET A 20 15.04 -0.59 2.92
N THR A 21 14.48 -1.23 1.90
CA THR A 21 13.09 -1.01 1.49
C THR A 21 12.14 -1.99 2.18
N LEU A 22 10.86 -1.64 2.29
CA LEU A 22 9.83 -2.55 2.82
C LEU A 22 9.83 -3.88 2.07
N THR A 23 9.88 -3.87 0.73
CA THR A 23 9.96 -5.07 -0.09
C THR A 23 11.18 -5.92 0.24
N ARG A 24 12.36 -5.30 0.44
CA ARG A 24 13.58 -6.02 0.80
C ARG A 24 13.46 -6.68 2.18
N PHE A 25 12.96 -5.93 3.16
CA PHE A 25 12.72 -6.45 4.51
C PHE A 25 11.75 -7.63 4.49
N VAL A 26 10.59 -7.49 3.82
CA VAL A 26 9.58 -8.55 3.71
C VAL A 26 10.15 -9.80 3.03
N LEU A 27 10.92 -9.64 1.95
CA LEU A 27 11.57 -10.77 1.29
C LEU A 27 12.65 -11.44 2.15
N GLN A 28 13.38 -10.68 2.98
CA GLN A 28 14.34 -11.25 3.91
C GLN A 28 13.67 -12.02 5.04
N GLU A 29 12.57 -11.51 5.59
CA GLU A 29 11.77 -12.20 6.60
C GLU A 29 11.13 -13.47 6.04
N GLN A 30 10.55 -13.42 4.83
CA GLN A 30 10.00 -14.60 4.17
C GLN A 30 11.03 -15.73 4.03
N ARG A 31 12.28 -15.40 3.66
CA ARG A 31 13.36 -16.39 3.49
C ARG A 31 13.72 -17.13 4.78
N LYS A 32 13.40 -16.59 5.95
CA LYS A 32 13.61 -17.29 7.23
C LYS A 32 12.68 -18.50 7.39
N PHE A 33 11.57 -18.54 6.66
CA PHE A 33 10.56 -19.60 6.72
C PHE A 33 10.56 -20.43 5.42
N LYS A 34 11.03 -21.68 5.50
CA LYS A 34 11.14 -22.58 4.32
C LYS A 34 9.81 -22.96 3.66
N HIS A 35 8.69 -22.83 4.38
CA HIS A 35 7.35 -23.17 3.89
C HIS A 35 6.52 -21.96 3.45
N ALA A 36 7.09 -20.75 3.43
CA ALA A 36 6.35 -19.56 3.05
C ALA A 36 6.07 -19.54 1.53
N THR A 37 4.79 -19.54 1.16
CA THR A 37 4.31 -19.46 -0.24
C THR A 37 4.63 -18.12 -0.90
N GLY A 38 4.70 -17.05 -0.10
CA GLY A 38 4.92 -15.68 -0.59
C GLY A 38 3.64 -14.87 -0.77
N ASP A 39 2.47 -15.43 -0.46
CA ASP A 39 1.18 -14.76 -0.60
C ASP A 39 1.10 -13.47 0.21
N LEU A 40 1.60 -13.51 1.45
CA LEU A 40 1.67 -12.33 2.31
C LEU A 40 2.63 -11.26 1.73
N SER A 41 3.75 -11.67 1.15
CA SER A 41 4.70 -10.74 0.53
C SER A 41 4.08 -10.05 -0.68
N GLN A 42 3.35 -10.80 -1.50
CA GLN A 42 2.60 -10.28 -2.64
C GLN A 42 1.52 -9.28 -2.20
N LEU A 43 0.75 -9.64 -1.16
CA LEU A 43 -0.28 -8.80 -0.58
C LEU A 43 0.29 -7.46 -0.07
N LEU A 44 1.40 -7.51 0.67
CA LEU A 44 2.07 -6.31 1.19
C LEU A 44 2.61 -5.43 0.05
N ASN A 45 3.12 -6.01 -1.03
CA ASN A 45 3.55 -5.26 -2.21
C ASN A 45 2.38 -4.57 -2.92
N CYS A 46 1.22 -5.22 -3.03
CA CYS A 46 0.01 -4.61 -3.58
C CYS A 46 -0.48 -3.44 -2.72
N ILE A 47 -0.51 -3.60 -1.39
CA ILE A 47 -0.86 -2.51 -0.46
C ILE A 47 0.12 -1.34 -0.61
N GLN A 48 1.42 -1.62 -0.67
CA GLN A 48 2.43 -0.58 -0.83
C GLN A 48 2.25 0.19 -2.15
N THR A 49 1.84 -0.50 -3.22
CA THR A 49 1.56 0.10 -4.53
C THR A 49 0.31 0.98 -4.49
N ALA A 50 -0.77 0.49 -3.87
CA ALA A 50 -2.00 1.25 -3.67
C ALA A 50 -1.73 2.56 -2.91
N ILE A 51 -0.98 2.49 -1.81
CA ILE A 51 -0.62 3.67 -1.00
C ILE A 51 0.20 4.68 -1.81
N LYS A 52 1.16 4.22 -2.62
CA LYS A 52 1.95 5.11 -3.49
C LYS A 52 1.06 5.79 -4.55
N ALA A 53 0.12 5.06 -5.12
CA ALA A 53 -0.83 5.59 -6.10
C ALA A 53 -1.73 6.66 -5.47
N ILE A 54 -2.31 6.37 -4.29
CA ILE A 54 -3.12 7.33 -3.52
C ILE A 54 -2.29 8.55 -3.16
N ALA A 55 -1.09 8.38 -2.61
CA ALA A 55 -0.22 9.50 -2.27
C ALA A 55 0.16 10.34 -3.49
N SER A 56 0.28 9.74 -4.68
CA SER A 56 0.49 10.47 -5.94
C SER A 56 -0.77 11.24 -6.34
N ALA A 57 -1.95 10.62 -6.24
CA ALA A 57 -3.23 11.24 -6.53
C ALA A 57 -3.52 12.43 -5.60
N VAL A 58 -3.31 12.28 -4.29
CA VAL A 58 -3.45 13.36 -3.29
C VAL A 58 -2.56 14.54 -3.63
N ARG A 59 -1.28 14.30 -3.91
CA ARG A 59 -0.33 15.36 -4.27
C ARG A 59 -0.70 16.06 -5.58
N LYS A 60 -1.26 15.33 -6.54
CA LYS A 60 -1.73 15.89 -7.81
C LYS A 60 -3.08 16.59 -7.67
N ALA A 61 -3.94 16.20 -6.75
CA ALA A 61 -5.27 16.78 -6.56
C ALA A 61 -5.24 18.26 -6.18
N GLY A 62 -4.18 18.70 -5.49
CA GLY A 62 -3.93 20.12 -5.22
C GLY A 62 -3.59 20.94 -6.48
N ILE A 63 -2.96 20.34 -7.50
CA ILE A 63 -2.51 21.03 -8.72
C ILE A 63 -3.50 20.86 -9.88
N ALA A 64 -4.09 19.67 -10.01
CA ALA A 64 -5.04 19.31 -11.06
C ALA A 64 -6.42 19.96 -10.88
N LYS A 65 -6.58 20.84 -9.88
CA LYS A 65 -7.86 21.44 -9.49
C LYS A 65 -8.98 20.39 -9.44
N LEU A 66 -8.68 19.24 -8.82
CA LEU A 66 -9.72 18.34 -8.31
C LEU A 66 -10.61 19.05 -7.25
N HIS A 67 -10.18 20.24 -6.80
CA HIS A 67 -10.92 21.20 -5.97
C HIS A 67 -11.60 22.36 -6.75
N GLY A 68 -11.54 22.43 -8.09
CA GLY A 68 -12.32 23.45 -8.82
C GLY A 68 -11.74 23.98 -10.15
N ILE A 69 -12.09 23.36 -11.26
CA ILE A 69 -12.46 24.11 -12.48
C ILE A 69 -13.78 23.56 -13.00
N ALA A 70 -14.73 24.47 -13.18
CA ALA A 70 -15.99 24.36 -13.90
C ALA A 70 -17.10 23.53 -13.25
N GLY A 71 -17.90 24.19 -12.41
CA GLY A 71 -19.35 24.07 -12.49
C GLY A 71 -20.05 23.03 -11.60
N ASP A 72 -19.38 21.97 -11.14
CA ASP A 72 -20.05 20.97 -10.30
C ASP A 72 -19.98 21.34 -8.82
N ILE A 73 -20.82 22.31 -8.46
CA ILE A 73 -21.37 22.42 -7.13
C ILE A 73 -22.25 21.16 -6.96
N ASN A 74 -21.83 20.20 -6.13
CA ASN A 74 -22.78 19.18 -5.69
C ASN A 74 -23.96 19.91 -5.06
N VAL A 75 -25.18 19.51 -5.43
CA VAL A 75 -26.47 20.15 -5.12
C VAL A 75 -26.79 20.38 -3.62
N GLN A 76 -25.84 20.11 -2.72
CA GLN A 76 -25.97 20.25 -1.26
C GLN A 76 -24.79 20.96 -0.57
N GLY A 77 -23.79 21.47 -1.29
CA GLY A 77 -22.76 22.36 -0.71
C GLY A 77 -21.69 21.70 0.17
N GLU A 78 -21.50 20.37 0.10
CA GLU A 78 -20.40 19.68 0.79
C GLU A 78 -19.11 19.61 -0.05
N GLU A 79 -17.98 19.61 0.66
CA GLU A 79 -16.65 19.35 0.10
C GLU A 79 -16.63 17.94 -0.50
N VAL A 80 -16.23 17.85 -1.77
CA VAL A 80 -16.44 16.62 -2.55
C VAL A 80 -15.52 15.50 -2.05
N LYS A 81 -16.09 14.42 -1.49
CA LYS A 81 -15.47 13.12 -1.12
C LYS A 81 -14.83 12.33 -2.28
N LYS A 82 -14.41 13.00 -3.36
CA LYS A 82 -13.82 12.38 -4.57
C LYS A 82 -12.54 11.61 -4.28
N LEU A 83 -11.80 12.01 -3.23
CA LEU A 83 -10.56 11.35 -2.86
C LEU A 83 -10.80 10.03 -2.13
N ASP A 84 -11.85 9.95 -1.32
CA ASP A 84 -12.20 8.73 -0.58
C ASP A 84 -12.69 7.66 -1.54
N VAL A 85 -13.58 8.04 -2.48
CA VAL A 85 -14.04 7.17 -3.58
C VAL A 85 -12.86 6.66 -4.41
N LEU A 86 -11.95 7.56 -4.82
CA LEU A 86 -10.75 7.20 -5.57
C LEU A 86 -9.83 6.24 -4.80
N SER A 87 -9.64 6.48 -3.51
CA SER A 87 -8.79 5.65 -2.65
C SER A 87 -9.37 4.25 -2.49
N ASN A 88 -10.69 4.15 -2.30
CA ASN A 88 -11.41 2.89 -2.21
C ASN A 88 -11.28 2.08 -3.52
N GLU A 89 -11.54 2.71 -4.68
CA GLU A 89 -11.40 2.05 -5.98
C GLU A 89 -9.97 1.54 -6.23
N LEU A 90 -8.96 2.36 -5.91
CA LEU A 90 -7.56 1.98 -6.05
C LEU A 90 -7.22 0.78 -5.15
N PHE A 91 -7.68 0.77 -3.89
CA PHE A 91 -7.45 -0.34 -2.98
C PHE A 91 -8.11 -1.62 -3.48
N ILE A 92 -9.38 -1.56 -3.87
CA ILE A 92 -10.13 -2.73 -4.37
C ILE A 92 -9.44 -3.30 -5.60
N ASN A 93 -9.04 -2.45 -6.56
CA ASN A 93 -8.39 -2.90 -7.79
C ASN A 93 -7.00 -3.52 -7.53
N MET A 94 -6.20 -2.93 -6.64
CA MET A 94 -4.87 -3.44 -6.31
C MET A 94 -4.93 -4.74 -5.48
N LEU A 95 -5.91 -4.88 -4.59
CA LEU A 95 -6.11 -6.09 -3.80
C LEU A 95 -6.73 -7.22 -4.62
N LYS A 96 -7.68 -6.93 -5.52
CA LYS A 96 -8.20 -7.92 -6.47
C LYS A 96 -7.12 -8.47 -7.40
N SER A 97 -6.22 -7.62 -7.88
CA SER A 97 -5.10 -8.03 -8.74
C SER A 97 -3.96 -8.74 -8.00
N SER A 98 -3.99 -8.78 -6.66
CA SER A 98 -3.00 -9.52 -5.87
C SER A 98 -3.19 -11.03 -5.92
N TYR A 99 -4.40 -11.51 -6.27
CA TYR A 99 -4.80 -12.93 -6.27
C TYR A 99 -4.62 -13.67 -4.92
N THR A 100 -4.31 -12.94 -3.84
CA THR A 100 -4.09 -13.47 -2.49
C THR A 100 -5.21 -13.12 -1.52
N THR A 101 -6.27 -12.47 -2.02
CA THR A 101 -7.44 -12.07 -1.21
C THR A 101 -8.70 -12.78 -1.69
N ALA A 102 -9.53 -13.21 -0.75
CA ALA A 102 -10.81 -13.88 -1.01
C ALA A 102 -12.02 -12.98 -0.75
N LEU A 103 -11.91 -12.06 0.21
CA LEU A 103 -12.98 -11.16 0.61
C LEU A 103 -12.38 -9.82 1.00
N LEU A 104 -12.98 -8.72 0.57
CA LEU A 104 -12.59 -7.37 0.97
C LEU A 104 -13.76 -6.71 1.68
N VAL A 105 -13.47 -6.01 2.77
CA VAL A 105 -14.45 -5.19 3.50
C VAL A 105 -13.88 -3.78 3.57
N SER A 106 -14.69 -2.80 3.19
CA SER A 106 -14.33 -1.38 3.22
C SER A 106 -15.44 -0.62 3.90
N GLU A 107 -15.12 0.44 4.63
CA GLU A 107 -16.13 1.34 5.21
C GLU A 107 -17.01 1.96 4.12
N GLU A 108 -16.42 2.21 2.95
CA GLU A 108 -17.08 2.80 1.78
C GLU A 108 -18.03 1.83 1.05
N ASN A 109 -18.07 0.55 1.45
CA ASN A 109 -18.89 -0.48 0.82
C ASN A 109 -19.79 -1.16 1.86
N GLU A 110 -21.10 -1.03 1.70
CA GLU A 110 -22.09 -1.68 2.58
C GLU A 110 -21.98 -3.21 2.56
N ASN A 111 -21.67 -3.78 1.39
CA ASN A 111 -21.55 -5.21 1.19
C ASN A 111 -20.09 -5.63 1.03
N ALA A 112 -19.77 -6.82 1.54
CA ALA A 112 -18.45 -7.40 1.33
C ALA A 112 -18.20 -7.67 -0.16
N ILE A 113 -17.01 -7.34 -0.63
CA ILE A 113 -16.61 -7.52 -2.02
C ILE A 113 -15.98 -8.89 -2.13
N GLU A 114 -16.67 -9.81 -2.80
CA GLU A 114 -16.15 -11.13 -3.11
C GLU A 114 -15.16 -11.03 -4.28
N VAL A 115 -13.99 -11.63 -4.12
CA VAL A 115 -12.97 -11.72 -5.18
C VAL A 115 -13.14 -13.07 -5.86
N GLU A 116 -13.39 -13.04 -7.16
CA GLU A 116 -13.75 -14.21 -7.97
C GLU A 116 -12.66 -15.31 -7.89
N LEU A 117 -13.09 -16.52 -7.53
CA LEU A 117 -12.23 -17.67 -7.22
C LEU A 117 -11.48 -18.23 -8.45
N GLU A 118 -11.96 -17.96 -9.67
CA GLU A 118 -11.37 -18.50 -10.91
C GLU A 118 -9.98 -17.97 -11.25
N ARG A 119 -9.51 -16.93 -10.53
CA ARG A 119 -8.14 -16.41 -10.65
C ARG A 119 -7.25 -16.67 -9.43
N GLN A 120 -7.72 -17.44 -8.45
CA GLN A 120 -6.93 -17.74 -7.24
C GLN A 120 -5.93 -18.87 -7.51
N VAL A 121 -4.65 -18.60 -7.25
CA VAL A 121 -3.58 -19.60 -7.34
C VAL A 121 -3.43 -20.41 -6.03
N CYS A 122 -4.08 -19.97 -4.94
CA CYS A 122 -3.98 -20.63 -3.64
C CYS A 122 -5.30 -20.60 -2.85
N MET A 123 -5.70 -21.74 -2.28
CA MET A 123 -6.86 -21.89 -1.37
C MET A 123 -6.54 -21.37 0.06
N CYS A 124 -6.09 -20.13 0.21
CA CYS A 124 -5.71 -19.60 1.52
C CYS A 124 -6.55 -18.37 1.93
N ALA A 125 -7.37 -18.62 2.97
CA ALA A 125 -7.85 -17.74 4.02
C ALA A 125 -8.67 -16.47 3.67
N LYS A 126 -9.84 -16.37 4.32
CA LYS A 126 -10.65 -15.15 4.44
C LYS A 126 -9.84 -14.05 5.14
N ALA A 127 -9.07 -13.27 4.38
CA ALA A 127 -8.39 -12.09 4.90
C ALA A 127 -9.41 -10.95 5.06
N LYS A 128 -9.85 -10.70 6.29
CA LYS A 128 -10.75 -9.58 6.60
C LYS A 128 -9.90 -8.34 6.87
N TYR A 129 -9.71 -7.49 5.88
CA TYR A 129 -9.19 -6.14 6.10
C TYR A 129 -10.36 -5.24 6.51
N ILE A 130 -10.19 -4.51 7.61
CA ILE A 130 -11.09 -3.43 8.04
C ILE A 130 -10.20 -2.20 8.07
N CYS A 131 -10.39 -1.29 7.11
CA CYS A 131 -9.92 0.07 7.27
C CYS A 131 -10.98 0.80 8.10
N LYS A 132 -10.56 1.39 9.21
CA LYS A 132 -11.30 2.37 10.01
C LYS A 132 -10.61 3.72 9.83
#